data_AF-A0A6J6XHZ0-F1
#
_entry.id   AF-A0A6J6XHZ0-F1
#
_cell.length_a   1.000
_cell.length_b   1.000
_cell.length_c   1.000
_cell.angle_alpha   90.00
_cell.angle_beta   90.00
_cell.angle_gamma   90.00
#
_symmetry.space_group_name_H-M   'P 1'
#
loop_
_entity.id
_entity.type
_entity.pdbx_description
1 polymer ?
#
loop_
_entity_poly.entity_id
_entity_poly.type
_entity_poly.pdbx_seq_one_letter_code
_entity_poly.pdbx_strand_id
1 'polypeptide(L)'
;MRKSALITASAFIGLASLVAGGTAASASSVPAPKVAGASSFTLNLLGAPITVGVTTGVDGSLTNVNVDPTVLVATAARINKVSFSNVAGTASVTVRANHGGQSVAIRSTSLADLAGIANGWTGDVFGNDVKSSVTFDVVDNVGSPELANVRCAPGAGITCSLPVTTSGHDDDDDDGSSVSSSVTFTSETGATRTLRIRVGMHTDDGNTQAVVRISLSRITEPAITGVGLHTWTGVLCDSTPANIDYRVEADGSITVENTTNPAFTSSTSNSGEHGGVTVTFTTANSEQVRIRVQGADLTVRTRVNLHCPQDLPTINSIAPDPSIVSGDDDGDDDHGDHSDDDDDDDHGDDHGGDHGGGRGGNGGSDDVKGHG
;
A
#
# COMPACT_ATOMS: atom_id res chain seq x y z
N MET A 1 96.09 -3.43 19.16
CA MET A 1 94.69 -3.24 19.61
C MET A 1 93.92 -2.51 18.50
N ARG A 2 92.67 -2.95 18.24
CA ARG A 2 91.64 -2.42 17.32
C ARG A 2 91.91 -2.69 15.82
N LYS A 3 91.48 -3.84 15.27
CA LYS A 3 90.12 -4.28 14.83
C LYS A 3 89.64 -3.61 13.54
N SER A 4 89.62 -4.44 12.49
CA SER A 4 89.02 -4.31 11.16
C SER A 4 87.52 -4.02 11.17
N ALA A 5 86.99 -3.44 10.08
CA ALA A 5 85.76 -3.92 9.42
C ALA A 5 85.54 -3.24 8.05
N LEU A 6 85.53 -4.07 7.02
CA LEU A 6 85.02 -3.86 5.67
C LEU A 6 83.48 -3.86 5.75
N ILE A 7 82.78 -2.91 5.12
CA ILE A 7 81.31 -2.98 4.94
C ILE A 7 80.97 -2.87 3.46
N THR A 8 80.44 -3.97 2.96
CA THR A 8 79.86 -4.20 1.63
C THR A 8 78.52 -3.47 1.51
N ALA A 9 78.33 -2.69 0.45
CA ALA A 9 77.04 -2.07 0.13
C ALA A 9 76.16 -3.07 -0.66
N SER A 10 75.12 -3.60 -0.01
CA SER A 10 74.07 -4.39 -0.64
C SER A 10 73.00 -3.48 -1.24
N ALA A 11 72.72 -3.65 -2.53
CA ALA A 11 71.61 -3.01 -3.23
C ALA A 11 70.27 -3.62 -2.78
N PHE A 12 69.39 -2.80 -2.22
CA PHE A 12 68.00 -3.17 -1.98
C PHE A 12 67.17 -2.87 -3.25
N ILE A 13 66.66 -3.92 -3.88
CA ILE A 13 65.59 -3.85 -4.87
C ILE A 13 64.29 -3.66 -4.07
N GLY A 14 63.74 -2.44 -4.09
CA GLY A 14 62.44 -2.14 -3.52
C GLY A 14 61.33 -2.69 -4.41
N LEU A 15 60.64 -3.73 -3.94
CA LEU A 15 59.36 -4.17 -4.48
C LEU A 15 58.32 -3.07 -4.23
N ALA A 16 57.86 -2.40 -5.28
CA ALA A 16 56.70 -1.51 -5.19
C ALA A 16 55.45 -2.38 -5.01
N SER A 17 54.92 -2.44 -3.80
CA SER A 17 53.58 -2.95 -3.54
C SER A 17 52.57 -2.04 -4.24
N LEU A 18 51.98 -2.52 -5.34
CA LEU A 18 50.71 -1.99 -5.85
C LEU A 18 49.66 -2.24 -4.76
N VAL A 19 49.41 -1.24 -3.93
CA VAL A 19 48.17 -1.15 -3.18
C VAL A 19 47.11 -0.80 -4.23
N ALA A 20 46.45 -1.83 -4.75
CA ALA A 20 45.20 -1.66 -5.47
C ALA A 20 44.22 -1.04 -4.47
N GLY A 21 44.09 0.28 -4.53
CA GLY A 21 43.02 1.01 -3.88
C GLY A 21 41.71 0.56 -4.52
N GLY A 22 41.16 -0.54 -4.00
CA GLY A 22 39.78 -0.90 -4.22
C GLY A 22 38.96 0.25 -3.65
N THR A 23 38.47 1.11 -4.52
CA THR A 23 37.34 1.98 -4.20
C THR A 23 36.24 1.05 -3.71
N ALA A 24 35.98 1.04 -2.41
CA ALA A 24 34.80 0.38 -1.87
C ALA A 24 33.62 0.96 -2.64
N ALA A 25 33.00 0.14 -3.50
CA ALA A 25 31.78 0.53 -4.18
C ALA A 25 30.80 0.91 -3.08
N SER A 26 30.38 2.17 -3.05
CA SER A 26 29.33 2.59 -2.13
C SER A 26 28.10 1.76 -2.45
N ALA A 27 27.64 0.96 -1.49
CA ALA A 27 26.40 0.22 -1.65
C ALA A 27 25.29 1.23 -1.98
N SER A 28 24.48 0.93 -2.98
CA SER A 28 23.25 1.67 -3.17
C SER A 28 22.34 1.31 -2.01
N SER A 29 22.01 2.30 -1.17
CA SER A 29 21.09 2.10 -0.06
C SER A 29 19.78 2.76 -0.41
N VAL A 30 18.70 1.98 -0.35
CA VAL A 30 17.34 2.52 -0.38
C VAL A 30 16.75 2.28 0.99
N PRO A 31 16.37 3.34 1.73
CA PRO A 31 15.56 3.15 2.91
C PRO A 31 14.24 2.53 2.48
N ALA A 32 13.88 1.36 3.02
CA ALA A 32 12.54 0.84 2.79
C ALA A 32 11.57 1.85 3.42
N PRO A 33 10.64 2.39 2.64
CA PRO A 33 9.67 3.31 3.18
C PRO A 33 8.80 2.52 4.15
N LYS A 34 8.69 3.05 5.38
CA LYS A 34 7.83 2.45 6.41
C LYS A 34 6.39 2.60 5.95
N VAL A 35 5.50 1.74 6.46
CA VAL A 35 4.05 1.94 6.29
C VAL A 35 3.67 3.40 6.57
N ALA A 36 2.57 3.89 5.97
CA ALA A 36 2.07 5.25 6.23
C ALA A 36 2.10 5.55 7.74
N GLY A 37 2.60 6.72 8.11
CA GLY A 37 2.55 7.16 9.50
C GLY A 37 1.14 7.62 9.88
N ALA A 38 1.06 8.37 10.98
CA ALA A 38 -0.21 8.95 11.41
C ALA A 38 -0.79 9.89 10.35
N SER A 39 -2.08 9.73 10.07
CA SER A 39 -2.83 10.54 9.11
C SER A 39 -4.11 11.08 9.74
N SER A 40 -4.64 12.14 9.14
CA SER A 40 -5.84 12.84 9.56
C SER A 40 -6.66 13.20 8.33
N PHE A 41 -7.95 12.89 8.38
CA PHE A 41 -8.92 13.13 7.32
C PHE A 41 -9.96 14.10 7.85
N THR A 42 -10.16 15.21 7.17
CA THR A 42 -11.24 16.15 7.47
C THR A 42 -12.28 16.03 6.36
N LEU A 43 -13.50 15.66 6.71
CA LEU A 43 -14.57 15.44 5.75
C LEU A 43 -15.88 15.99 6.30
N ASN A 44 -16.73 16.56 5.44
CA ASN A 44 -18.08 16.95 5.83
C ASN A 44 -19.00 15.74 5.95
N LEU A 45 -19.75 15.66 7.06
CA LEU A 45 -20.76 14.65 7.31
C LEU A 45 -21.97 15.33 7.98
N LEU A 46 -23.16 15.18 7.39
CA LEU A 46 -24.39 15.85 7.84
C LEU A 46 -24.23 17.37 7.91
N GLY A 47 -23.52 17.95 6.93
CA GLY A 47 -23.31 19.40 6.81
C GLY A 47 -22.29 20.01 7.78
N ALA A 48 -21.57 19.21 8.56
CA ALA A 48 -20.52 19.66 9.47
C ALA A 48 -19.21 18.87 9.28
N PRO A 49 -18.03 19.49 9.47
CA PRO A 49 -16.77 18.78 9.35
C PRO A 49 -16.57 17.81 10.52
N ILE A 50 -16.13 16.61 10.19
CA ILE A 50 -15.58 15.63 11.12
C ILE A 50 -14.10 15.43 10.81
N THR A 51 -13.31 15.12 11.84
CA THR A 51 -11.91 14.74 11.72
C THR A 51 -11.73 13.30 12.14
N VAL A 52 -11.15 12.49 11.26
CA VAL A 52 -10.76 11.12 11.51
C VAL A 52 -9.25 11.03 11.59
N GLY A 53 -8.69 10.75 12.76
CA GLY A 53 -7.28 10.43 12.96
C GLY A 53 -7.05 8.93 12.80
N VAL A 54 -6.00 8.53 12.08
CA VAL A 54 -5.63 7.14 11.85
C VAL A 54 -4.16 6.96 12.16
N THR A 55 -3.84 5.98 12.99
CA THR A 55 -2.46 5.55 13.25
C THR A 55 -2.34 4.06 12.93
N THR A 56 -1.25 3.69 12.27
CA THR A 56 -0.94 2.30 11.91
C THR A 56 0.37 1.82 12.55
N GLY A 57 0.46 0.51 12.75
CA GLY A 57 1.68 -0.17 13.17
C GLY A 57 2.69 -0.34 12.02
N VAL A 58 3.83 -0.97 12.32
CA VAL A 58 4.90 -1.21 11.33
C VAL A 58 4.53 -2.25 10.27
N ASP A 59 3.56 -3.12 10.55
CA ASP A 59 2.95 -4.04 9.59
C ASP A 59 1.77 -3.41 8.80
N GLY A 60 1.35 -2.22 9.22
CA GLY A 60 0.24 -1.49 8.63
C GLY A 60 -1.14 -1.81 9.18
N SER A 61 -1.22 -2.58 10.26
CA SER A 61 -2.46 -2.74 11.04
C SER A 61 -2.88 -1.43 11.70
N LEU A 62 -4.17 -1.26 12.00
CA LEU A 62 -4.65 -0.09 12.75
C LEU A 62 -4.23 -0.23 14.22
N THR A 63 -3.67 0.84 14.79
CA THR A 63 -3.33 0.91 16.23
C THR A 63 -4.22 1.91 16.98
N ASN A 64 -4.66 2.97 16.30
CA ASN A 64 -5.59 3.95 16.84
C ASN A 64 -6.45 4.55 15.73
N VAL A 65 -7.74 4.70 16.02
CA VAL A 65 -8.70 5.49 15.22
C VAL A 65 -9.38 6.49 16.13
N ASN A 66 -9.31 7.78 15.79
CA ASN A 66 -9.97 8.85 16.52
C ASN A 66 -11.00 9.54 15.62
N VAL A 67 -12.20 9.79 16.10
CA VAL A 67 -13.25 10.53 15.38
C VAL A 67 -13.74 11.69 16.24
N ASP A 68 -13.61 12.91 15.71
CA ASP A 68 -13.99 14.15 16.38
C ASP A 68 -14.89 15.01 15.46
N PRO A 69 -16.02 15.54 15.95
CA PRO A 69 -16.61 15.30 17.26
C PRO A 69 -17.12 13.86 17.42
N THR A 70 -17.21 13.38 18.67
CA THR A 70 -17.72 12.05 19.02
C THR A 70 -19.25 11.97 18.90
N VAL A 71 -19.79 12.28 17.72
CA VAL A 71 -21.23 12.20 17.39
C VAL A 71 -21.63 10.84 16.80
N LEU A 72 -20.65 10.02 16.45
CA LEU A 72 -20.84 8.66 15.96
C LEU A 72 -20.42 7.66 17.03
N VAL A 73 -21.07 6.50 17.02
CA VAL A 73 -20.78 5.39 17.92
C VAL A 73 -20.05 4.32 17.12
N ALA A 74 -18.98 3.77 17.67
CA ALA A 74 -18.29 2.63 17.05
C ALA A 74 -19.22 1.42 17.01
N THR A 75 -19.33 0.78 15.86
CA THR A 75 -20.21 -0.37 15.62
C THR A 75 -19.46 -1.64 15.27
N ALA A 76 -18.22 -1.52 14.80
CA ALA A 76 -17.35 -2.66 14.55
C ALA A 76 -15.89 -2.28 14.80
N ALA A 77 -15.14 -3.20 15.41
CA ALA A 77 -13.69 -3.10 15.59
C ALA A 77 -13.03 -4.42 15.18
N ARG A 78 -12.13 -4.34 14.21
CA ARG A 78 -11.22 -5.39 13.75
C ARG A 78 -9.83 -4.78 13.59
N ILE A 79 -8.80 -5.61 13.53
CA ILE A 79 -7.39 -5.18 13.39
C ILE A 79 -7.19 -4.19 12.22
N ASN A 80 -7.88 -4.42 11.10
CA ASN A 80 -7.71 -3.65 9.87
C ASN A 80 -8.94 -2.82 9.51
N LYS A 81 -9.97 -2.79 10.37
CA LYS A 81 -11.24 -2.11 10.08
C LYS A 81 -11.89 -1.58 11.36
N VAL A 82 -12.27 -0.32 11.36
CA VAL A 82 -13.14 0.25 12.39
C VAL A 82 -14.31 0.95 11.71
N SER A 83 -15.53 0.67 12.15
CA SER A 83 -16.74 1.31 11.65
C SER A 83 -17.45 2.08 12.76
N PHE A 84 -18.08 3.19 12.38
CA PHE A 84 -18.90 4.03 13.24
C PHE A 84 -20.21 4.33 12.53
N SER A 85 -21.31 4.48 13.26
CA SER A 85 -22.57 5.00 12.73
C SER A 85 -23.24 5.95 13.71
N ASN A 86 -24.13 6.80 13.18
CA ASN A 86 -25.09 7.49 14.03
C ASN A 86 -26.19 6.50 14.47
N VAL A 87 -26.95 6.88 15.49
CA VAL A 87 -28.04 6.05 16.05
C VAL A 87 -29.12 5.74 15.00
N ALA A 88 -29.35 6.66 14.06
CA ALA A 88 -30.34 6.48 13.00
C ALA A 88 -29.88 5.56 11.86
N GLY A 89 -28.60 5.19 11.80
CA GLY A 89 -28.03 4.41 10.69
C GLY A 89 -27.94 5.16 9.35
N THR A 90 -28.22 6.47 9.34
CA THR A 90 -28.22 7.30 8.12
C THR A 90 -26.85 7.88 7.77
N ALA A 91 -25.89 7.79 8.69
CA ALA A 91 -24.52 8.26 8.49
C ALA A 91 -23.54 7.27 9.10
N SER A 92 -22.45 7.00 8.38
CA SER A 92 -21.38 6.12 8.87
C SER A 92 -20.00 6.58 8.45
N VAL A 93 -19.00 6.16 9.22
CA VAL A 93 -17.58 6.31 8.93
C VAL A 93 -16.96 4.93 9.00
N THR A 94 -16.19 4.54 7.98
CA THR A 94 -15.41 3.30 8.00
C THR A 94 -13.96 3.61 7.70
N VAL A 95 -13.09 3.19 8.60
CA VAL A 95 -11.64 3.26 8.48
C VAL A 95 -11.11 1.88 8.16
N ARG A 96 -10.22 1.76 7.18
CA ARG A 96 -9.54 0.52 6.84
C ARG A 96 -8.04 0.75 6.68
N ALA A 97 -7.23 -0.24 7.03
CA ALA A 97 -5.83 -0.31 6.66
C ALA A 97 -5.52 -1.69 6.08
N ASN A 98 -5.01 -1.74 4.85
CA ASN A 98 -4.77 -2.98 4.12
C ASN A 98 -3.39 -2.91 3.45
N HIS A 99 -2.51 -3.87 3.76
CA HIS A 99 -1.21 -4.04 3.10
C HIS A 99 -0.39 -2.74 3.01
N GLY A 100 -0.39 -1.97 4.10
CA GLY A 100 0.30 -0.69 4.20
C GLY A 100 -0.46 0.51 3.64
N GLY A 101 -1.57 0.32 2.91
CA GLY A 101 -2.50 1.38 2.51
C GLY A 101 -3.50 1.73 3.62
N GLN A 102 -4.12 2.90 3.52
CA GLN A 102 -5.12 3.40 4.47
C GLN A 102 -6.33 3.96 3.70
N SER A 103 -7.54 3.80 4.20
CA SER A 103 -8.71 4.48 3.64
C SER A 103 -9.73 4.87 4.69
N VAL A 104 -10.37 6.01 4.47
CA VAL A 104 -11.54 6.48 5.22
C VAL A 104 -12.67 6.68 4.23
N ALA A 105 -13.79 6.03 4.50
CA ALA A 105 -15.04 6.21 3.76
C ALA A 105 -16.09 6.77 4.70
N ILE A 106 -16.78 7.82 4.26
CA ILE A 106 -17.95 8.36 4.95
C ILE A 106 -19.17 8.16 4.06
N ARG A 107 -20.30 7.80 4.67
CA ARG A 107 -21.56 7.59 3.97
C ARG A 107 -22.65 8.45 4.59
N SER A 108 -23.56 8.91 3.74
CA SER A 108 -24.79 9.57 4.15
C SER A 108 -25.92 9.25 3.18
N THR A 109 -27.16 9.61 3.54
CA THR A 109 -28.35 9.45 2.68
C THR A 109 -28.43 10.47 1.55
N SER A 110 -27.62 11.54 1.58
CA SER A 110 -27.61 12.55 0.52
C SER A 110 -26.21 13.09 0.24
N LEU A 111 -25.99 13.54 -1.00
CA LEU A 111 -24.73 14.17 -1.40
C LEU A 111 -24.54 15.52 -0.71
N ALA A 112 -25.63 16.27 -0.51
CA ALA A 112 -25.63 17.55 0.19
C ALA A 112 -25.08 17.43 1.62
N ASP A 113 -25.30 16.29 2.29
CA ASP A 113 -24.75 16.03 3.63
C ASP A 113 -23.21 15.87 3.63
N LEU A 114 -22.63 15.50 2.49
CA LEU A 114 -21.19 15.32 2.29
C LEU A 114 -20.52 16.51 1.59
N ALA A 115 -21.31 17.41 1.00
CA ALA A 115 -20.82 18.57 0.28
C ALA A 115 -20.14 19.59 1.21
N GLY A 116 -19.11 20.27 0.70
CA GLY A 116 -18.39 21.31 1.44
C GLY A 116 -17.01 21.67 0.91
N ILE A 117 -16.45 22.74 1.48
CA ILE A 117 -15.27 23.47 0.97
C ILE A 117 -14.03 23.42 1.88
N ALA A 118 -13.93 22.38 2.71
CA ALA A 118 -12.81 22.20 3.64
C ALA A 118 -12.47 20.73 3.85
N ASN A 119 -12.73 19.90 2.82
CA ASN A 119 -12.35 18.50 2.89
C ASN A 119 -10.86 18.38 2.65
N GLY A 120 -10.24 17.38 3.28
CA GLY A 120 -8.83 17.17 3.12
C GLY A 120 -8.27 15.97 3.83
N TRP A 121 -7.01 15.73 3.53
CA TRP A 121 -6.16 14.71 4.12
C TRP A 121 -4.83 15.34 4.47
N THR A 122 -4.27 14.99 5.62
CA THR A 122 -2.91 15.32 6.01
C THR A 122 -2.28 14.10 6.65
N GLY A 123 -1.08 13.73 6.25
CA GLY A 123 -0.42 12.57 6.83
C GLY A 123 1.02 12.42 6.41
N ASP A 124 1.72 11.55 7.13
CA ASP A 124 3.04 11.08 6.74
C ASP A 124 2.91 10.04 5.62
N VAL A 125 3.36 10.43 4.43
CA VAL A 125 3.22 9.63 3.20
C VAL A 125 4.14 8.42 3.24
N PHE A 126 5.39 8.57 3.68
CA PHE A 126 6.44 7.55 3.52
C PHE A 126 6.98 7.01 4.85
N GLY A 127 6.36 7.37 5.97
CA GLY A 127 6.76 6.93 7.30
C GLY A 127 8.07 7.56 7.77
N ASN A 128 8.36 8.78 7.32
CA ASN A 128 9.57 9.55 7.62
C ASN A 128 9.30 10.79 8.50
N ASP A 129 8.13 10.84 9.15
CA ASP A 129 7.61 11.94 9.95
C ASP A 129 7.42 13.26 9.17
N VAL A 130 7.51 13.22 7.84
CA VAL A 130 7.27 14.38 6.97
C VAL A 130 5.82 14.34 6.47
N LYS A 131 5.03 15.31 6.92
CA LYS A 131 3.62 15.41 6.54
C LYS A 131 3.45 16.08 5.18
N SER A 132 2.56 15.54 4.38
CA SER A 132 1.98 16.19 3.20
C SER A 132 0.47 16.38 3.41
N SER A 133 -0.15 17.23 2.61
CA SER A 133 -1.60 17.45 2.67
C SER A 133 -2.23 17.56 1.28
N VAL A 134 -3.50 17.16 1.20
CA VAL A 134 -4.38 17.37 0.04
C VAL A 134 -5.67 17.98 0.54
N THR A 135 -6.11 19.07 -0.10
CA THR A 135 -7.40 19.72 0.15
C THR A 135 -8.26 19.65 -1.09
N PHE A 136 -9.58 19.57 -0.92
CA PHE A 136 -10.53 19.48 -2.03
C PHE A 136 -11.93 19.90 -1.59
N ASP A 137 -12.78 20.18 -2.56
CA ASP A 137 -14.19 20.47 -2.36
C ASP A 137 -15.04 19.33 -2.90
N VAL A 138 -16.10 18.99 -2.18
CA VAL A 138 -17.16 18.11 -2.68
C VAL A 138 -18.36 18.97 -3.01
N VAL A 139 -18.79 18.94 -4.27
CA VAL A 139 -19.89 19.76 -4.77
C VAL A 139 -21.03 18.85 -5.19
N ASP A 140 -22.24 19.19 -4.74
CA ASP A 140 -23.49 18.62 -5.21
C ASP A 140 -23.99 19.43 -6.42
N ASN A 141 -23.75 18.92 -7.63
CA ASN A 141 -24.20 19.53 -8.87
C ASN A 141 -25.54 18.93 -9.30
N VAL A 142 -26.60 19.21 -8.52
CA VAL A 142 -27.97 18.76 -8.79
C VAL A 142 -28.08 17.22 -8.80
N GLY A 143 -27.50 16.58 -7.78
CA GLY A 143 -27.47 15.13 -7.62
C GLY A 143 -26.28 14.44 -8.27
N SER A 144 -25.49 15.15 -9.09
CA SER A 144 -24.23 14.63 -9.63
C SER A 144 -23.03 15.11 -8.80
N PRO A 145 -22.14 14.21 -8.34
CA PRO A 145 -20.98 14.59 -7.58
C PRO A 145 -19.90 15.24 -8.45
N GLU A 146 -19.32 16.32 -7.94
CA GLU A 146 -18.16 16.98 -8.53
C GLU A 146 -17.05 17.14 -7.46
N LEU A 147 -15.80 16.95 -7.91
CA LEU A 147 -14.60 17.24 -7.12
C LEU A 147 -13.95 18.51 -7.68
N ALA A 148 -13.91 19.56 -6.86
CA ALA A 148 -13.32 20.84 -7.23
C ALA A 148 -12.13 21.19 -6.32
N ASN A 149 -11.31 22.15 -6.78
CA ASN A 149 -10.20 22.73 -6.01
C ASN A 149 -9.24 21.71 -5.36
N VAL A 150 -9.04 20.55 -5.98
CA VAL A 150 -8.08 19.55 -5.50
C VAL A 150 -6.68 20.17 -5.54
N ARG A 151 -6.04 20.28 -4.37
CA ARG A 151 -4.73 20.90 -4.21
C ARG A 151 -3.87 20.05 -3.31
N CYS A 152 -2.67 19.75 -3.79
CA CYS A 152 -1.64 19.11 -3.00
C CYS A 152 -0.65 20.14 -2.45
N ALA A 153 -0.25 19.97 -1.19
CA ALA A 153 0.90 20.62 -0.59
C ALA A 153 1.84 19.54 -0.04
N PRO A 154 2.93 19.22 -0.76
CA PRO A 154 3.85 18.17 -0.36
C PRO A 154 4.75 18.65 0.79
N GLY A 155 5.18 17.71 1.63
CA GLY A 155 6.20 17.96 2.64
C GLY A 155 7.61 18.11 2.04
N ALA A 156 8.58 18.45 2.88
CA ALA A 156 9.98 18.61 2.46
C ALA A 156 10.54 17.29 1.87
N GLY A 157 11.22 17.36 0.72
CA GLY A 157 11.76 16.18 0.03
C GLY A 157 10.69 15.27 -0.59
N ILE A 158 9.47 15.78 -0.76
CA ILE A 158 8.37 15.12 -1.44
C ILE A 158 7.91 16.03 -2.58
N THR A 159 7.57 15.44 -3.71
CA THR A 159 6.85 16.10 -4.79
C THR A 159 5.47 15.48 -4.93
N CYS A 160 4.53 16.20 -5.55
CA CYS A 160 3.25 15.61 -5.92
C CYS A 160 2.80 16.00 -7.31
N SER A 161 2.08 15.09 -7.95
CA SER A 161 1.51 15.29 -9.27
C SER A 161 0.41 16.36 -9.26
N LEU A 162 0.12 16.91 -10.44
CA LEU A 162 -1.16 17.58 -10.64
C LEU A 162 -2.30 16.56 -10.45
N PRO A 163 -3.41 16.94 -9.82
CA PRO A 163 -4.56 16.06 -9.68
C PRO A 163 -5.11 15.67 -11.04
N VAL A 164 -5.37 14.38 -11.21
CA VAL A 164 -6.08 13.85 -12.38
C VAL A 164 -7.48 13.48 -11.95
N THR A 165 -8.49 14.13 -12.54
CA THR A 165 -9.91 13.89 -12.22
C THR A 165 -10.57 13.14 -13.36
N THR A 166 -11.26 12.06 -13.02
CA THR A 166 -12.07 11.24 -13.93
C THR A 166 -13.50 11.18 -13.42
N SER A 167 -14.45 11.23 -14.33
CA SER A 167 -15.87 10.99 -14.04
C SER A 167 -16.23 9.62 -14.60
N GLY A 168 -16.97 8.83 -13.82
CA GLY A 168 -17.50 7.53 -14.21
C GLY A 168 -19.02 7.53 -14.11
N HIS A 169 -19.65 6.87 -15.06
CA HIS A 169 -21.01 6.37 -14.92
C HIS A 169 -20.87 4.85 -14.77
N ASP A 170 -21.49 4.27 -13.75
CA ASP A 170 -21.50 2.82 -13.62
C ASP A 170 -22.55 2.33 -14.64
N ASP A 171 -22.10 1.68 -15.73
CA ASP A 171 -22.93 1.32 -16.89
C ASP A 171 -23.72 0.00 -16.69
N ASP A 172 -23.61 -0.62 -15.52
CA ASP A 172 -24.21 -1.92 -15.17
C ASP A 172 -25.34 -1.74 -14.14
N ASP A 173 -26.59 -1.56 -14.59
CA ASP A 173 -27.88 -1.64 -13.87
C ASP A 173 -28.06 -0.94 -12.49
N ASP A 174 -27.01 -0.34 -11.93
CA ASP A 174 -26.95 0.44 -10.71
C ASP A 174 -26.78 1.92 -11.09
N ASP A 175 -27.87 2.68 -11.04
CA ASP A 175 -27.93 4.10 -11.40
C ASP A 175 -27.05 4.95 -10.46
N GLY A 176 -25.74 4.95 -10.71
CA GLY A 176 -24.71 5.61 -9.92
C GLY A 176 -23.91 6.63 -10.74
N SER A 177 -23.66 7.78 -10.13
CA SER A 177 -22.70 8.75 -10.66
C SER A 177 -21.52 8.84 -9.71
N SER A 178 -20.30 8.76 -10.24
CA SER A 178 -19.10 8.92 -9.44
C SER A 178 -18.04 9.80 -10.11
N VAL A 179 -17.23 10.43 -9.26
CA VAL A 179 -16.08 11.22 -9.67
C VAL A 179 -14.89 10.82 -8.81
N SER A 180 -13.72 10.70 -9.41
CA SER A 180 -12.49 10.38 -8.70
C SER A 180 -11.38 11.35 -9.06
N SER A 181 -10.56 11.72 -8.08
CA SER A 181 -9.34 12.49 -8.30
C SER A 181 -8.16 11.80 -7.63
N SER A 182 -7.02 11.75 -8.31
CA SER A 182 -5.81 11.09 -7.81
C SER A 182 -4.64 12.05 -7.74
N VAL A 183 -3.89 11.99 -6.64
CA VAL A 183 -2.63 12.72 -6.41
C VAL A 183 -1.54 11.70 -6.08
N THR A 184 -0.47 11.67 -6.88
CA THR A 184 0.69 10.82 -6.64
C THR A 184 1.78 11.62 -5.95
N PHE A 185 2.24 11.15 -4.80
CA PHE A 185 3.42 11.64 -4.10
C PHE A 185 4.65 10.86 -4.54
N THR A 186 5.79 11.55 -4.66
CA THR A 186 7.08 10.94 -4.99
C THR A 186 8.16 11.46 -4.05
N SER A 187 8.88 10.56 -3.39
CA SER A 187 10.03 10.89 -2.53
C SER A 187 11.27 11.26 -3.37
N GLU A 188 12.27 11.87 -2.73
CA GLU A 188 13.61 12.08 -3.34
C GLU A 188 14.28 10.78 -3.82
N THR A 189 13.95 9.65 -3.20
CA THR A 189 14.46 8.33 -3.57
C THR A 189 13.67 7.68 -4.71
N GLY A 190 12.57 8.28 -5.17
CA GLY A 190 11.72 7.75 -6.24
C GLY A 190 10.60 6.81 -5.77
N ALA A 191 10.41 6.61 -4.46
CA ALA A 191 9.25 5.88 -3.94
C ALA A 191 7.97 6.65 -4.24
N THR A 192 6.88 5.94 -4.53
CA THR A 192 5.59 6.58 -4.87
C THR A 192 4.42 6.07 -4.03
N ARG A 193 3.43 6.94 -3.85
CA ARG A 193 2.11 6.63 -3.29
C ARG A 193 1.05 7.47 -3.94
N THR A 194 -0.14 6.90 -4.11
CA THR A 194 -1.28 7.62 -4.68
C THR A 194 -2.37 7.79 -3.63
N LEU A 195 -2.78 9.03 -3.41
CA LEU A 195 -4.01 9.36 -2.70
C LEU A 195 -5.13 9.47 -3.73
N ARG A 196 -6.13 8.59 -3.63
CA ARG A 196 -7.34 8.61 -4.44
C ARG A 196 -8.50 9.13 -3.61
N ILE A 197 -9.18 10.15 -4.12
CA ILE A 197 -10.44 10.67 -3.61
C ILE A 197 -11.52 10.16 -4.57
N ARG A 198 -12.58 9.54 -4.05
CA ARG A 198 -13.76 9.12 -4.82
C ARG A 198 -15.00 9.65 -4.13
N VAL A 199 -15.88 10.27 -4.90
CA VAL A 199 -17.22 10.68 -4.48
C VAL A 199 -18.20 9.95 -5.37
N GLY A 200 -19.23 9.35 -4.80
CA GLY A 200 -20.22 8.61 -5.56
C GLY A 200 -21.59 8.67 -4.94
N MET A 201 -22.59 8.47 -5.78
CA MET A 201 -23.96 8.19 -5.41
C MET A 201 -24.25 6.75 -5.83
N HIS A 202 -24.80 5.96 -4.93
CA HIS A 202 -25.23 4.59 -5.19
C HIS A 202 -26.70 4.49 -4.81
N THR A 203 -27.53 3.92 -5.69
CA THR A 203 -28.95 3.72 -5.43
C THR A 203 -29.23 2.24 -5.55
N ASP A 204 -29.65 1.62 -4.45
CA ASP A 204 -30.00 0.20 -4.39
C ASP A 204 -31.40 0.06 -3.79
N ASP A 205 -32.28 -0.68 -4.48
CA ASP A 205 -33.68 -0.92 -4.07
C ASP A 205 -34.46 0.35 -3.66
N GLY A 206 -34.19 1.48 -4.33
CA GLY A 206 -34.80 2.79 -4.05
C GLY A 206 -34.20 3.54 -2.86
N ASN A 207 -33.14 3.02 -2.24
CA ASN A 207 -32.35 3.69 -1.22
C ASN A 207 -31.08 4.29 -1.85
N THR A 208 -31.05 5.62 -1.92
CA THR A 208 -29.86 6.35 -2.38
C THR A 208 -28.90 6.62 -1.21
N GLN A 209 -27.62 6.35 -1.41
CA GLN A 209 -26.53 6.66 -0.50
C GLN A 209 -25.43 7.43 -1.22
N ALA A 210 -24.97 8.50 -0.58
CA ALA A 210 -23.77 9.22 -0.98
C ALA A 210 -22.56 8.67 -0.23
N VAL A 211 -21.42 8.58 -0.91
CA VAL A 211 -20.17 8.11 -0.33
C VAL A 211 -19.03 9.03 -0.74
N VAL A 212 -18.21 9.45 0.23
CA VAL A 212 -16.88 10.04 -0.02
C VAL A 212 -15.84 9.08 0.56
N ARG A 213 -14.90 8.65 -0.27
CA ARG A 213 -13.79 7.76 0.11
C ARG A 213 -12.47 8.41 -0.23
N ILE A 214 -11.59 8.53 0.76
CA ILE A 214 -10.19 8.88 0.58
C ILE A 214 -9.36 7.62 0.85
N SER A 215 -8.50 7.24 -0.09
CA SER A 215 -7.64 6.07 0.01
C SER A 215 -6.20 6.44 -0.32
N LEU A 216 -5.26 6.16 0.57
CA LEU A 216 -3.83 6.20 0.31
C LEU A 216 -3.36 4.78 -0.04
N SER A 217 -2.79 4.61 -1.23
CA SER A 217 -2.26 3.33 -1.70
C SER A 217 -1.14 2.82 -0.80
N ARG A 218 -0.76 1.53 -0.92
CA ARG A 218 0.53 1.05 -0.40
C ARG A 218 1.69 1.82 -1.04
N ILE A 219 2.88 1.70 -0.44
CA ILE A 219 4.09 2.28 -1.01
C ILE A 219 4.58 1.42 -2.15
N THR A 220 4.84 2.07 -3.28
CA THR A 220 5.59 1.49 -4.38
C THR A 220 7.04 1.93 -4.21
N GLU A 221 7.91 0.97 -3.91
CA GLU A 221 9.33 1.23 -3.75
C GLU A 221 9.99 1.65 -5.08
N PRO A 222 11.06 2.47 -5.04
CA PRO A 222 11.80 2.77 -6.24
C PRO A 222 12.47 1.51 -6.77
N ALA A 223 12.45 1.36 -8.09
CA ALA A 223 13.24 0.34 -8.77
C ALA A 223 14.75 0.64 -8.58
N ILE A 224 15.50 -0.36 -8.11
CA ILE A 224 16.97 -0.29 -8.08
C ILE A 224 17.48 -1.12 -9.25
N THR A 225 18.26 -0.55 -10.14
CA THR A 225 18.80 -1.26 -11.30
C THR A 225 20.29 -1.55 -11.13
N GLY A 226 20.71 -2.73 -11.56
CA GLY A 226 22.12 -3.02 -11.85
C GLY A 226 22.82 -3.99 -10.90
N VAL A 227 23.97 -4.47 -11.38
CA VAL A 227 24.87 -5.41 -10.72
C VAL A 227 25.64 -4.70 -9.61
N GLY A 228 25.86 -5.40 -8.49
CA GLY A 228 26.68 -4.90 -7.40
C GLY A 228 26.06 -5.11 -6.03
N LEU A 229 26.66 -4.44 -5.04
CA LEU A 229 26.23 -4.49 -3.65
C LEU A 229 25.10 -3.48 -3.41
N HIS A 230 24.05 -3.96 -2.76
CA HIS A 230 22.86 -3.20 -2.40
C HIS A 230 22.52 -3.47 -0.95
N THR A 231 21.82 -2.52 -0.33
CA THR A 231 21.35 -2.64 1.04
C THR A 231 19.87 -2.30 1.12
N TRP A 232 19.08 -3.24 1.62
CA TRP A 232 17.73 -2.98 2.12
C TRP A 232 17.82 -2.58 3.60
N THR A 233 17.01 -1.62 4.03
CA THR A 233 16.90 -1.24 5.45
C THR A 233 15.44 -1.07 5.84
N GLY A 234 15.05 -1.51 7.03
CA GLY A 234 13.67 -1.46 7.53
C GLY A 234 13.59 -1.60 9.05
N VAL A 235 12.39 -1.87 9.56
CA VAL A 235 12.09 -2.03 10.98
C VAL A 235 11.18 -3.24 11.17
N LEU A 236 11.45 -4.07 12.18
CA LEU A 236 10.66 -5.25 12.53
C LEU A 236 9.53 -4.92 13.53
N CYS A 237 8.68 -5.89 13.85
CA CYS A 237 7.51 -5.70 14.72
C CYS A 237 7.85 -5.19 16.12
N ASP A 238 9.01 -5.55 16.65
CA ASP A 238 9.52 -5.09 17.95
C ASP A 238 10.21 -3.72 17.87
N SER A 239 10.07 -3.02 16.75
CA SER A 239 10.77 -1.77 16.41
C SER A 239 12.30 -1.91 16.26
N THR A 240 12.84 -3.12 16.20
CA THR A 240 14.26 -3.36 15.92
C THR A 240 14.58 -2.94 14.49
N PRO A 241 15.53 -2.03 14.25
CA PRO A 241 16.03 -1.74 12.92
C PRO A 241 16.67 -2.99 12.30
N ALA A 242 16.36 -3.25 11.04
CA ALA A 242 16.91 -4.36 10.29
C ALA A 242 17.51 -3.86 8.97
N ASN A 243 18.50 -4.58 8.47
CA ASN A 243 19.12 -4.34 7.18
C ASN A 243 19.56 -5.65 6.58
N ILE A 244 19.58 -5.70 5.25
CA ILE A 244 19.96 -6.87 4.47
C ILE A 244 20.91 -6.35 3.40
N ASP A 245 22.19 -6.70 3.52
CA ASP A 245 23.16 -6.48 2.46
C ASP A 245 23.07 -7.65 1.47
N TYR A 246 22.91 -7.33 0.19
CA TYR A 246 22.81 -8.34 -0.86
C TYR A 246 23.53 -7.89 -2.12
N ARG A 247 24.07 -8.85 -2.85
CA ARG A 247 24.74 -8.64 -4.14
C ARG A 247 23.87 -9.19 -5.25
N VAL A 248 23.61 -8.35 -6.24
CA VAL A 248 23.02 -8.75 -7.53
C VAL A 248 24.18 -9.03 -8.48
N GLU A 249 24.23 -10.24 -9.00
CA GLU A 249 25.25 -10.69 -9.95
C GLU A 249 24.85 -10.36 -11.40
N ALA A 250 25.81 -10.46 -12.32
CA ALA A 250 25.60 -10.17 -13.74
C ALA A 250 24.61 -11.14 -14.43
N ASP A 251 24.39 -12.32 -13.87
CA ASP A 251 23.40 -13.29 -14.33
C ASP A 251 22.00 -13.09 -13.69
N GLY A 252 21.83 -12.04 -12.89
CA GLY A 252 20.58 -11.74 -12.18
C GLY A 252 20.35 -12.58 -10.92
N SER A 253 21.30 -13.44 -10.53
CA SER A 253 21.24 -14.12 -9.24
C SER A 253 21.48 -13.14 -8.08
N ILE A 254 20.92 -13.47 -6.91
CA ILE A 254 21.05 -12.66 -5.69
C ILE A 254 21.75 -13.49 -4.62
N THR A 255 22.83 -12.96 -4.05
CA THR A 255 23.47 -13.51 -2.85
C THR A 255 23.29 -12.55 -1.69
N VAL A 256 22.95 -13.06 -0.51
CA VAL A 256 22.85 -12.24 0.70
C VAL A 256 24.22 -12.23 1.38
N GLU A 257 24.82 -11.06 1.51
CA GLU A 257 26.09 -10.89 2.20
C GLU A 257 25.78 -10.75 3.69
N ASN A 258 26.17 -11.77 4.46
CA ASN A 258 25.74 -11.87 5.85
C ASN A 258 26.51 -10.89 6.73
N THR A 259 25.92 -9.74 7.00
CA THR A 259 26.20 -8.96 8.21
C THR A 259 24.99 -8.13 8.56
N THR A 260 24.17 -8.59 9.53
CA THR A 260 23.58 -7.71 10.58
C THR A 260 22.72 -8.40 11.63
N ASN A 261 22.51 -7.64 12.71
CA ASN A 261 21.56 -7.85 13.78
C ASN A 261 20.23 -7.17 13.36
N PRO A 262 19.08 -7.86 13.42
CA PRO A 262 18.84 -9.19 13.97
C PRO A 262 19.18 -10.34 13.03
N ALA A 263 19.47 -11.50 13.63
CA ALA A 263 19.80 -12.71 12.88
C ALA A 263 18.62 -13.16 12.01
N PHE A 264 18.94 -13.64 10.82
CA PHE A 264 17.97 -14.14 9.85
C PHE A 264 18.46 -15.42 9.18
N THR A 265 17.56 -16.10 8.51
CA THR A 265 17.84 -17.16 7.55
C THR A 265 17.42 -16.70 6.16
N SER A 266 18.09 -17.18 5.12
CA SER A 266 17.75 -16.84 3.73
C SER A 266 17.51 -18.09 2.93
N SER A 267 16.48 -18.10 2.09
CA SER A 267 16.24 -19.12 1.08
C SER A 267 16.21 -18.46 -0.30
N THR A 268 17.01 -19.01 -1.22
CA THR A 268 17.03 -18.57 -2.61
C THR A 268 15.96 -19.33 -3.39
N SER A 269 15.15 -18.62 -4.16
CA SER A 269 14.25 -19.20 -5.14
C SER A 269 14.74 -18.81 -6.53
N ASN A 270 15.16 -19.79 -7.32
CA ASN A 270 15.42 -19.59 -8.74
C ASN A 270 14.15 -19.99 -9.49
N SER A 271 13.31 -19.03 -9.84
CA SER A 271 12.17 -19.27 -10.72
C SER A 271 12.50 -18.71 -12.10
N GLY A 272 12.98 -19.56 -13.01
CA GLY A 272 13.26 -19.19 -14.41
C GLY A 272 14.46 -18.24 -14.57
N GLU A 273 14.36 -17.29 -15.51
CA GLU A 273 15.39 -16.31 -15.91
C GLU A 273 15.72 -15.25 -14.85
N HIS A 274 15.11 -15.33 -13.66
CA HIS A 274 15.18 -14.29 -12.64
C HIS A 274 15.43 -14.87 -11.24
N GLY A 275 16.44 -14.31 -10.55
CA GLY A 275 16.79 -14.68 -9.19
C GLY A 275 15.91 -14.00 -8.14
N GLY A 276 15.61 -14.72 -7.05
CA GLY A 276 14.95 -14.17 -5.88
C GLY A 276 15.52 -14.74 -4.60
N VAL A 277 15.52 -13.93 -3.53
CA VAL A 277 15.85 -14.36 -2.18
C VAL A 277 14.75 -13.95 -1.21
N THR A 278 14.39 -14.88 -0.33
CA THR A 278 13.51 -14.61 0.81
C THR A 278 14.37 -14.66 2.06
N VAL A 279 14.42 -13.55 2.78
CA VAL A 279 15.03 -13.43 4.10
C VAL A 279 13.94 -13.56 5.15
N THR A 280 14.12 -14.45 6.12
CA THR A 280 13.22 -14.66 7.27
C THR A 280 13.97 -14.36 8.54
N PHE A 281 13.53 -13.33 9.28
CA PHE A 281 14.14 -12.97 10.56
C PHE A 281 13.79 -14.01 11.63
N THR A 282 14.73 -14.25 12.55
CA THR A 282 14.59 -15.24 13.63
C THR A 282 13.75 -14.75 14.81
N THR A 283 13.39 -13.47 14.81
CA THR A 283 12.39 -12.88 15.69
C THR A 283 11.08 -13.68 15.57
N ALA A 284 10.48 -13.97 16.71
CA ALA A 284 9.23 -14.73 16.75
C ALA A 284 8.20 -14.05 15.82
N ASN A 285 7.53 -14.84 14.97
CA ASN A 285 6.44 -14.45 14.05
C ASN A 285 6.74 -14.35 12.55
N SER A 286 7.67 -15.16 12.00
CA SER A 286 7.76 -15.39 10.55
C SER A 286 7.87 -14.10 9.71
N GLU A 287 8.59 -13.10 10.23
CA GLU A 287 8.83 -11.82 9.55
C GLU A 287 9.72 -12.05 8.33
N GLN A 288 9.24 -11.65 7.14
CA GLN A 288 9.88 -11.96 5.88
C GLN A 288 10.09 -10.72 5.03
N VAL A 289 11.26 -10.67 4.38
CA VAL A 289 11.57 -9.72 3.31
C VAL A 289 11.93 -10.52 2.07
N ARG A 290 11.22 -10.28 0.99
CA ARG A 290 11.49 -10.91 -0.30
C ARG A 290 12.10 -9.90 -1.25
N ILE A 291 13.26 -10.24 -1.79
CA ILE A 291 14.00 -9.43 -2.76
C ILE A 291 14.01 -10.22 -4.07
N ARG A 292 13.60 -9.59 -5.18
CA ARG A 292 13.58 -10.22 -6.51
C ARG A 292 14.24 -9.32 -7.52
N VAL A 293 14.95 -9.91 -8.48
CA VAL A 293 15.42 -9.24 -9.70
C VAL A 293 14.44 -9.56 -10.82
N GLN A 294 14.13 -8.58 -11.68
CA GLN A 294 13.20 -8.71 -12.80
C GLN A 294 13.74 -7.97 -14.03
N GLY A 295 13.39 -8.48 -15.21
CA GLY A 295 13.69 -7.85 -16.51
C GLY A 295 15.16 -7.88 -16.90
N ALA A 296 15.43 -7.49 -18.15
CA ALA A 296 16.78 -7.46 -18.72
C ALA A 296 17.71 -6.45 -18.04
N ASP A 297 17.13 -5.39 -17.46
CA ASP A 297 17.87 -4.32 -16.76
C ASP A 297 18.24 -4.70 -15.31
N LEU A 298 17.95 -5.93 -14.88
CA LEU A 298 18.17 -6.43 -13.52
C LEU A 298 17.57 -5.49 -12.47
N THR A 299 16.28 -5.19 -12.63
CA THR A 299 15.54 -4.34 -11.70
C THR A 299 15.22 -5.11 -10.42
N VAL A 300 15.74 -4.62 -9.30
CA VAL A 300 15.44 -5.15 -7.98
C VAL A 300 14.13 -4.56 -7.46
N ARG A 301 13.25 -5.43 -6.98
CA ARG A 301 12.05 -5.10 -6.22
C ARG A 301 12.08 -5.80 -4.87
N THR A 302 11.69 -5.09 -3.82
CA THR A 302 11.53 -5.70 -2.50
C THR A 302 10.07 -5.71 -2.08
N ARG A 303 9.69 -6.75 -1.32
CA ARG A 303 8.38 -6.90 -0.72
C ARG A 303 8.57 -7.31 0.73
N VAL A 304 8.07 -6.49 1.62
CA VAL A 304 8.12 -6.70 3.06
C VAL A 304 6.81 -7.36 3.50
N ASN A 305 6.90 -8.42 4.30
CA ASN A 305 5.77 -9.11 4.91
C ASN A 305 6.06 -9.30 6.40
N LEU A 306 5.59 -8.35 7.21
CA LEU A 306 5.68 -8.41 8.67
C LEU A 306 4.35 -8.87 9.24
N HIS A 307 4.39 -9.85 10.14
CA HIS A 307 3.21 -10.34 10.84
C HIS A 307 3.39 -10.09 12.34
N CYS A 308 3.00 -8.90 12.78
CA CYS A 308 3.15 -8.51 14.17
C CYS A 308 2.05 -9.16 15.01
N PRO A 309 2.26 -9.43 16.32
CA PRO A 309 1.16 -9.68 17.24
C PRO A 309 0.22 -8.47 17.20
N GLN A 310 -1.06 -8.70 16.90
CA GLN A 310 -2.01 -7.62 16.66
C GLN A 310 -3.02 -7.56 17.81
N ASP A 311 -3.01 -6.45 18.54
CA ASP A 311 -4.12 -6.06 19.38
C ASP A 311 -5.17 -5.33 18.54
N LEU A 312 -6.41 -5.30 19.01
CA LEU A 312 -7.42 -4.46 18.38
C LEU A 312 -7.04 -2.98 18.50
N PRO A 313 -7.33 -2.15 17.47
CA PRO A 313 -7.07 -0.73 17.53
C PRO A 313 -7.83 -0.08 18.68
N THR A 314 -7.18 0.88 19.35
CA THR A 314 -7.90 1.77 20.26
C THR A 314 -8.80 2.72 19.47
N ILE A 315 -9.99 2.99 19.99
CA ILE A 315 -10.98 3.88 19.40
C ILE A 315 -11.14 5.09 20.33
N ASN A 316 -10.89 6.29 19.82
CA ASN A 316 -10.86 7.53 20.62
C ASN A 316 -9.99 7.39 21.89
N SER A 317 -8.85 6.69 21.76
CA SER A 317 -7.91 6.38 22.85
C SER A 317 -8.44 5.44 23.95
N ILE A 318 -9.50 4.68 23.66
CA ILE A 318 -10.07 3.68 24.58
C ILE A 318 -10.05 2.31 23.87
N ALA A 319 -9.87 1.23 24.63
CA ALA A 319 -10.02 -0.12 24.06
C ALA A 319 -11.46 -0.33 23.54
N PRO A 320 -11.64 -1.02 22.41
CA PRO A 320 -12.97 -1.25 21.86
C PRO A 320 -13.83 -2.08 22.82
N ASP A 321 -15.14 -1.80 22.81
CA ASP A 321 -16.11 -2.61 23.55
C ASP A 321 -16.10 -4.05 22.99
N PRO A 322 -15.95 -5.10 23.82
CA PRO A 322 -15.99 -6.48 23.36
C PRO A 322 -17.23 -6.84 22.52
N SER A 323 -18.36 -6.15 22.70
CA SER A 323 -19.60 -6.37 21.95
C SER A 323 -19.54 -5.89 20.49
N ILE A 324 -18.62 -4.97 20.15
CA ILE A 324 -18.39 -4.51 18.77
C ILE A 324 -17.22 -5.23 18.10
N VAL A 325 -16.55 -6.12 18.83
CA VAL A 325 -15.53 -7.00 18.28
C VAL A 325 -16.26 -8.10 17.54
N SER A 326 -16.33 -7.97 16.22
CA SER A 326 -16.81 -9.07 15.39
C SER A 326 -15.74 -10.15 15.41
N GLY A 327 -16.14 -11.41 15.66
CA GLY A 327 -15.29 -12.56 15.36
C GLY A 327 -14.99 -12.62 13.87
N ASP A 328 -14.09 -13.54 13.48
CA ASP A 328 -13.76 -13.89 12.10
C ASP A 328 -14.95 -14.52 11.34
N ASP A 329 -16.13 -13.91 11.44
CA ASP A 329 -17.19 -14.13 10.48
C ASP A 329 -16.74 -13.46 9.19
N ASP A 330 -16.21 -14.30 8.31
CA ASP A 330 -16.07 -14.17 6.85
C ASP A 330 -17.44 -13.96 6.16
N GLY A 331 -18.34 -13.22 6.82
CA GLY A 331 -19.66 -12.86 6.32
C GLY A 331 -19.54 -11.57 5.52
N ASP A 332 -19.80 -11.70 4.22
CA ASP A 332 -19.85 -10.67 3.19
C ASP A 332 -18.47 -10.40 2.55
N ASP A 333 -17.99 -11.45 1.89
CA ASP A 333 -17.51 -11.30 0.52
C ASP A 333 -18.44 -10.32 -0.22
N ASP A 334 -17.97 -9.08 -0.34
CA ASP A 334 -18.33 -8.18 -1.43
C ASP A 334 -17.95 -8.90 -2.74
N HIS A 335 -18.75 -9.89 -3.15
CA HIS A 335 -18.79 -10.41 -4.50
C HIS A 335 -19.39 -9.31 -5.39
N GLY A 336 -18.57 -8.31 -5.73
CA GLY A 336 -19.01 -7.19 -6.56
C GLY A 336 -17.93 -6.22 -7.04
N ASP A 337 -16.66 -6.44 -6.73
CA ASP A 337 -15.59 -5.59 -7.29
C ASP A 337 -14.48 -6.48 -7.86
N HIS A 338 -14.78 -7.09 -9.02
CA HIS A 338 -13.78 -7.44 -10.02
C HIS A 338 -13.15 -6.14 -10.53
N SER A 339 -12.28 -5.51 -9.75
CA SER A 339 -11.26 -4.63 -10.29
C SER A 339 -10.02 -5.48 -10.60
N ASP A 340 -10.21 -6.33 -11.62
CA ASP A 340 -9.12 -6.77 -12.48
C ASP A 340 -8.61 -5.51 -13.21
N ASP A 341 -7.49 -4.96 -12.75
CA ASP A 341 -6.60 -4.08 -13.52
C ASP A 341 -5.19 -4.20 -12.93
N ASP A 342 -4.72 -5.44 -12.77
CA ASP A 342 -3.32 -5.76 -12.97
C ASP A 342 -3.23 -6.30 -14.42
N ASP A 343 -3.12 -5.37 -15.38
CA ASP A 343 -2.52 -5.66 -16.68
C ASP A 343 -1.12 -6.23 -16.42
N ASP A 344 -0.90 -7.49 -16.79
CA ASP A 344 0.36 -8.05 -17.31
C ASP A 344 0.26 -9.59 -17.24
N ASP A 345 -0.08 -10.25 -18.36
CA ASP A 345 0.62 -11.49 -18.76
C ASP A 345 0.25 -11.91 -20.19
N ASP A 346 1.26 -11.78 -21.05
CA ASP A 346 1.38 -12.40 -22.36
C ASP A 346 1.12 -13.91 -22.31
N HIS A 347 0.03 -14.38 -22.91
CA HIS A 347 -0.07 -15.76 -23.38
C HIS A 347 -0.49 -15.78 -24.85
N GLY A 348 0.50 -15.58 -25.71
CA GLY A 348 0.56 -16.38 -26.93
C GLY A 348 0.87 -17.81 -26.51
N ASP A 349 -0.03 -18.74 -26.84
CA ASP A 349 0.33 -20.02 -27.46
C ASP A 349 -0.92 -20.78 -27.90
N ASP A 350 -0.85 -21.15 -29.18
CA ASP A 350 -1.54 -22.22 -29.89
C ASP A 350 -2.36 -23.21 -29.07
N HIS A 351 -3.67 -23.27 -29.31
CA HIS A 351 -4.38 -24.54 -29.36
C HIS A 351 -5.43 -24.56 -30.48
N GLY A 352 -5.00 -25.06 -31.64
CA GLY A 352 -5.87 -25.78 -32.55
C GLY A 352 -6.40 -27.04 -31.86
N GLY A 353 -7.72 -27.23 -31.91
CA GLY A 353 -8.40 -28.33 -31.23
C GLY A 353 -9.83 -28.50 -31.73
N ASP A 354 -9.91 -28.94 -32.98
CA ASP A 354 -11.09 -29.43 -33.68
C ASP A 354 -11.83 -30.51 -32.86
N HIS A 355 -13.07 -30.27 -32.44
CA HIS A 355 -14.02 -31.34 -32.11
C HIS A 355 -15.46 -30.91 -32.41
N GLY A 356 -15.97 -31.39 -33.54
CA GLY A 356 -17.36 -31.33 -33.89
C GLY A 356 -18.24 -32.34 -33.15
N GLY A 357 -19.56 -32.09 -33.26
CA GLY A 357 -20.58 -33.12 -33.39
C GLY A 357 -21.09 -33.79 -32.12
N GLY A 358 -22.32 -33.46 -31.71
CA GLY A 358 -23.05 -34.24 -30.72
C GLY A 358 -24.50 -33.80 -30.54
N ARG A 359 -25.41 -34.45 -31.26
CA ARG A 359 -26.87 -34.27 -31.21
C ARG A 359 -27.50 -34.83 -29.92
N GLY A 360 -28.63 -34.23 -29.55
CA GLY A 360 -29.73 -34.89 -28.81
C GLY A 360 -29.91 -34.33 -27.39
N GLY A 361 -31.10 -33.95 -26.92
CA GLY A 361 -32.43 -34.00 -27.52
C GLY A 361 -33.47 -33.53 -26.50
N ASN A 362 -34.60 -33.07 -27.04
CA ASN A 362 -35.97 -33.16 -26.55
C ASN A 362 -36.34 -32.94 -25.07
N GLY A 363 -37.28 -32.02 -24.89
CA GLY A 363 -38.22 -31.90 -23.77
C GLY A 363 -38.38 -30.43 -23.42
N GLY A 364 -39.39 -29.68 -23.86
CA GLY A 364 -40.78 -30.06 -24.14
C GLY A 364 -41.65 -29.18 -23.24
N SER A 365 -42.46 -28.31 -23.88
CA SER A 365 -43.77 -27.76 -23.43
C SER A 365 -43.84 -27.03 -22.07
N ASP A 366 -44.45 -25.86 -21.87
CA ASP A 366 -45.70 -25.35 -22.44
C ASP A 366 -45.72 -23.81 -22.50
N ASP A 367 -46.31 -23.32 -23.59
CA ASP A 367 -46.82 -21.97 -23.76
C ASP A 367 -48.35 -22.00 -23.55
N VAL A 368 -48.97 -20.83 -23.43
CA VAL A 368 -50.41 -20.54 -23.62
C VAL A 368 -51.27 -20.31 -22.36
N LYS A 369 -51.32 -19.01 -21.99
CA LYS A 369 -52.50 -18.15 -21.79
C LYS A 369 -53.90 -18.78 -21.93
N GLY A 370 -54.80 -18.48 -20.98
CA GLY A 370 -56.25 -18.56 -21.24
C GLY A 370 -57.13 -18.27 -20.03
N HIS A 371 -57.98 -17.26 -20.17
CA HIS A 371 -58.88 -16.64 -19.18
C HIS A 371 -59.95 -17.54 -18.54
N GLY A 372 -60.36 -17.13 -17.33
CA GLY A 372 -61.62 -17.46 -16.66
C GLY A 372 -61.81 -16.60 -15.43
#